data_AF-A0A7J9Q6P0-F1
#
_entry.id   AF-A0A7J9Q6P0-F1
#
_cell.length_a   1.000
_cell.length_b   1.000
_cell.length_c   1.000
_cell.angle_alpha   90.00
_cell.angle_beta   90.00
_cell.angle_gamma   90.00
#
_symmetry.space_group_name_H-M   'P 1'
#
loop_
_entity.id
_entity.type
_entity.pdbx_description
1 polymer ?
#
loop_
_entity_poly.entity_id
_entity_poly.type
_entity_poly.pdbx_seq_one_letter_code
_entity_poly.pdbx_strand_id
1 'polypeptide(L)'
;MAKKKNQKKKKIMKSIKSRAKPIKKLIAPLYKKPKSSDSKFFIAVLIVLIILFFASSFYNRYKINSEAEKIIDFLVIGDEVDEQALNRFMSKDYNELKKELGITKDFIVHFEDENENPIEINGMYGFGYEQLTN
;
A
#
# COMPACT_ATOMS: atom_id res chain seq x y z
N MET A 1 21.64 56.85 95.91
CA MET A 1 21.02 55.59 96.40
C MET A 1 19.50 55.70 96.28
N ALA A 2 18.82 54.58 96.07
CA ALA A 2 17.37 54.38 95.92
C ALA A 2 16.75 54.51 94.50
N LYS A 3 16.21 53.36 94.07
CA LYS A 3 15.50 53.04 92.81
C LYS A 3 14.09 53.64 92.77
N LYS A 4 13.54 53.87 91.57
CA LYS A 4 12.11 53.53 91.32
C LYS A 4 11.78 53.21 89.85
N LYS A 5 11.12 52.05 89.73
CA LYS A 5 10.41 51.41 88.61
C LYS A 5 9.63 52.39 87.71
N ASN A 6 9.47 52.10 86.41
CA ASN A 6 8.24 51.49 85.87
C ASN A 6 8.15 51.45 84.32
N GLN A 7 7.27 50.55 83.87
CA GLN A 7 6.54 50.48 82.58
C GLN A 7 7.19 49.67 81.45
N LYS A 8 6.82 48.39 81.28
CA LYS A 8 5.67 47.89 80.48
C LYS A 8 5.57 48.54 79.08
N LYS A 9 6.04 47.82 78.07
CA LYS A 9 5.38 47.75 76.75
C LYS A 9 5.34 46.31 76.25
N LYS A 10 4.16 45.69 76.35
CA LYS A 10 3.77 44.54 75.55
C LYS A 10 3.65 45.00 74.10
N LYS A 11 4.31 44.32 73.16
CA LYS A 11 3.87 44.33 71.76
C LYS A 11 3.60 42.90 71.31
N ILE A 12 2.36 42.73 70.92
CA ILE A 12 1.66 41.52 70.51
C ILE A 12 2.18 41.14 69.11
N MET A 13 2.78 39.96 68.95
CA MET A 13 2.89 39.31 67.64
C MET A 13 1.82 38.22 67.56
N LYS A 14 0.81 38.50 66.74
CA LYS A 14 -0.25 37.55 66.37
C LYS A 14 0.39 36.46 65.51
N SER A 15 0.33 35.22 65.96
CA SER A 15 0.69 34.05 65.16
C SER A 15 -0.34 33.85 64.05
N ILE A 16 0.06 34.12 62.81
CA ILE A 16 -0.71 33.75 61.63
C ILE A 16 -0.50 32.25 61.43
N LYS A 17 -1.45 31.45 61.93
CA LYS A 17 -1.55 30.03 61.59
C LYS A 17 -1.89 29.90 60.10
N SER A 18 -0.88 29.66 59.27
CA SER A 18 -1.08 29.24 57.89
C SER A 18 -1.69 27.83 57.88
N ARG A 19 -3.00 27.75 57.61
CA ARG A 19 -3.67 26.50 57.24
C ARG A 19 -3.11 26.05 55.88
N ALA A 20 -2.14 25.15 55.89
CA ALA A 20 -1.80 24.37 54.69
C ALA A 20 -3.02 23.52 54.31
N LYS A 21 -3.66 23.84 53.19
CA LYS A 21 -4.68 22.97 52.58
C LYS A 21 -3.96 21.74 52.02
N PRO A 22 -4.47 20.51 52.22
CA PRO A 22 -3.90 19.34 51.57
C PRO A 22 -4.13 19.50 50.07
N ILE A 23 -3.03 19.62 49.33
CA ILE A 23 -3.01 19.48 47.88
C ILE A 23 -3.52 18.07 47.62
N LYS A 24 -4.79 17.96 47.20
CA LYS A 24 -5.33 16.71 46.65
C LYS A 24 -4.43 16.37 45.47
N LYS A 25 -3.54 15.40 45.65
CA LYS A 25 -2.80 14.79 44.55
C LYS A 25 -3.85 14.37 43.53
N LEU A 26 -3.92 15.09 42.42
CA LEU A 26 -4.56 14.63 41.21
C LEU A 26 -3.80 13.35 40.82
N ILE A 27 -4.33 12.22 41.26
CA ILE A 27 -3.86 10.91 40.84
C ILE A 27 -4.20 10.87 39.35
N ALA A 28 -3.23 11.15 38.50
CA ALA A 28 -3.35 10.90 37.08
C ALA A 28 -3.79 9.44 36.91
N PRO A 29 -4.78 9.14 36.03
CA PRO A 29 -5.13 7.76 35.78
C PRO A 29 -3.87 7.04 35.32
N LEU A 30 -3.46 6.04 36.09
CA LEU A 30 -2.43 5.10 35.71
C LEU A 30 -2.88 4.48 34.38
N TYR A 31 -2.32 4.95 33.27
CA TYR A 31 -2.40 4.27 31.99
C TYR A 31 -1.84 2.87 32.21
N LYS A 32 -2.73 1.90 32.43
CA LYS A 32 -2.34 0.50 32.57
C LYS A 32 -1.65 0.14 31.27
N LYS A 33 -0.35 -0.19 31.34
CA LYS A 33 0.40 -0.69 30.20
C LYS A 33 -0.42 -1.86 29.60
N PRO A 34 -0.81 -1.78 28.32
CA PRO A 34 -1.53 -2.88 27.69
C PRO A 34 -0.68 -4.14 27.82
N LYS A 35 -1.32 -5.26 28.18
CA LYS A 35 -0.64 -6.55 28.30
C LYS A 35 0.00 -6.87 26.94
N SER A 36 1.32 -7.02 26.95
CA SER A 36 2.16 -7.10 25.73
C SER A 36 1.99 -8.37 24.90
N SER A 37 1.14 -9.31 25.34
CA SER A 37 0.82 -10.54 24.60
C SER A 37 -0.04 -10.26 23.38
N ASP A 38 -1.04 -9.39 23.52
CA ASP A 38 -2.10 -9.27 22.53
C ASP A 38 -1.60 -8.49 21.32
N SER A 39 -0.82 -7.42 21.55
CA SER A 39 -0.21 -6.64 20.47
C SER A 39 0.76 -7.48 19.61
N LYS A 40 1.50 -8.41 20.21
CA LYS A 40 2.40 -9.31 19.47
C LYS A 40 1.62 -10.24 18.53
N PHE A 41 0.47 -10.73 18.98
CA PHE A 41 -0.41 -11.54 18.14
C PHE A 41 -0.92 -10.74 16.94
N PHE A 42 -1.44 -9.53 17.16
CA PHE A 42 -1.90 -8.67 16.05
C PHE A 42 -0.78 -8.30 15.09
N ILE A 43 0.43 -8.01 15.59
CA ILE A 43 1.59 -7.75 14.74
C ILE A 43 1.95 -8.99 13.91
N ALA A 44 1.95 -10.19 14.50
CA ALA A 44 2.23 -11.42 13.76
C ALA A 44 1.19 -11.67 12.65
N VAL A 45 -0.10 -11.51 12.96
CA VAL A 45 -1.18 -11.63 11.97
C VAL A 45 -1.02 -10.59 10.85
N LEU A 46 -0.69 -9.34 11.20
CA LEU A 46 -0.48 -8.28 10.22
C LEU A 46 0.71 -8.60 9.29
N ILE A 47 1.82 -9.11 9.82
CA ILE A 47 2.98 -9.52 9.02
C ILE A 47 2.58 -10.63 8.04
N VAL A 48 1.82 -11.64 8.48
CA VAL A 48 1.34 -12.71 7.60
C VAL A 48 0.46 -12.14 6.48
N LEU A 49 -0.46 -11.22 6.80
CA LEU A 49 -1.31 -10.58 5.79
C LEU A 49 -0.50 -9.76 4.79
N ILE A 50 0.53 -9.04 5.25
CA ILE A 50 1.44 -8.29 4.39
C ILE A 50 2.18 -9.24 3.43
N ILE A 51 2.73 -10.35 3.93
CA ILE A 51 3.41 -11.36 3.10
C ILE A 51 2.47 -11.91 2.05
N LEU A 52 1.23 -12.27 2.42
CA LEU A 52 0.22 -12.78 1.48
C LEU A 52 -0.14 -11.74 0.41
N PHE A 53 -0.29 -10.47 0.80
CA PHE A 53 -0.56 -9.37 -0.13
C PHE A 53 0.56 -9.20 -1.15
N PHE A 54 1.82 -9.18 -0.70
CA PHE A 54 2.97 -9.08 -1.59
C PHE A 54 3.10 -10.31 -2.49
N ALA A 55 2.99 -11.53 -1.95
CA ALA A 55 3.07 -12.76 -2.73
C ALA A 55 2.01 -12.81 -3.84
N SER A 56 0.77 -12.43 -3.54
CA SER A 56 -0.31 -12.33 -4.53
C SER A 56 0.00 -11.29 -5.62
N SER A 57 0.53 -10.12 -5.21
CA SER A 57 0.92 -9.06 -6.15
C SER A 57 2.04 -9.49 -7.09
N PHE A 58 3.05 -10.20 -6.58
CA PHE A 58 4.14 -10.75 -7.39
C PHE A 58 3.66 -11.84 -8.35
N TYR A 59 2.82 -12.77 -7.88
CA TYR A 59 2.26 -13.83 -8.72
C TYR A 59 1.47 -13.26 -9.91
N ASN A 60 0.64 -12.24 -9.65
CA ASN A 60 -0.12 -11.57 -10.70
C ASN A 60 0.77 -10.89 -11.75
N ARG A 61 1.86 -10.22 -11.33
CA ARG A 61 2.82 -9.62 -12.27
C ARG A 61 3.55 -10.66 -13.09
N TYR A 62 4.02 -11.74 -12.46
CA TYR A 62 4.68 -12.84 -13.16
C TYR A 62 3.78 -13.48 -14.21
N LYS A 63 2.51 -13.74 -13.85
CA LYS A 63 1.53 -14.31 -14.77
C LYS A 63 1.26 -13.39 -15.98
N ILE A 64 1.20 -12.07 -15.79
CA ILE A 64 1.00 -11.11 -16.91
C ILE A 64 2.17 -11.17 -17.88
N ASN A 65 3.40 -11.11 -17.37
CA ASN A 65 4.58 -11.10 -18.22
C ASN A 65 4.70 -12.40 -19.02
N SER A 66 4.40 -13.54 -18.40
CA SER A 66 4.38 -14.83 -19.09
C SER A 66 3.28 -14.92 -20.15
N GLU A 67 2.09 -14.33 -19.94
CA GLU A 67 1.04 -14.29 -20.96
C GLU A 67 1.42 -13.41 -22.15
N ALA A 68 2.11 -12.28 -21.91
CA ALA A 68 2.63 -11.42 -22.98
C ALA A 68 3.74 -12.10 -23.78
N GLU A 69 4.67 -12.80 -23.10
CA GLU A 69 5.75 -13.56 -23.73
C GLU A 69 5.20 -14.61 -24.70
N LYS A 70 4.11 -15.31 -24.35
CA LYS A 70 3.46 -16.26 -25.27
C LYS A 70 2.92 -15.62 -26.55
N ILE A 71 2.45 -14.37 -26.48
CA ILE A 71 2.00 -13.65 -27.67
C ILE A 71 3.21 -13.35 -28.56
N ILE A 72 4.30 -12.88 -27.96
CA ILE A 72 5.54 -12.56 -28.66
C ILE A 72 6.11 -13.83 -29.30
N ASP A 73 6.26 -14.92 -28.55
CA ASP A 73 6.75 -16.21 -29.04
C ASP A 73 5.91 -16.79 -30.18
N PHE A 74 4.62 -16.44 -30.22
CA PHE A 74 3.73 -16.87 -31.31
C PHE A 74 3.93 -16.04 -32.58
N LEU A 75 4.21 -14.74 -32.44
CA LEU A 75 4.30 -13.79 -33.56
C LEU A 75 5.73 -13.58 -34.07
N VAL A 76 6.75 -13.87 -33.25
CA VAL A 76 8.15 -13.55 -33.51
C VAL A 76 8.98 -14.84 -33.47
N ILE A 77 9.76 -15.08 -34.51
CA ILE A 77 10.71 -16.19 -34.61
C ILE A 77 12.12 -15.60 -34.69
N GLY A 78 12.88 -15.73 -33.62
CA GLY A 78 14.17 -15.05 -33.51
C GLY A 78 13.97 -13.54 -33.37
N ASP A 79 14.45 -12.78 -34.33
CA ASP A 79 14.35 -11.30 -34.37
C ASP A 79 13.39 -10.80 -35.48
N GLU A 80 12.61 -11.70 -36.10
CA GLU A 80 11.70 -11.40 -37.21
C GLU A 80 10.26 -11.76 -36.88
N VAL A 81 9.32 -10.97 -37.41
CA VAL A 81 7.88 -11.26 -37.31
C VAL A 81 7.53 -12.37 -38.30
N ASP A 82 6.91 -13.46 -37.82
CA ASP A 82 6.35 -14.49 -38.69
C ASP A 82 5.05 -13.98 -39.31
N GLU A 83 5.13 -13.55 -40.57
CA GLU A 83 3.98 -13.04 -41.34
C GLU A 83 2.83 -14.06 -41.42
N GLN A 84 3.13 -15.36 -41.49
CA GLN A 84 2.08 -16.38 -41.54
C GLN A 84 1.40 -16.56 -40.18
N ALA A 85 2.16 -16.45 -39.09
CA ALA A 85 1.59 -16.45 -37.75
C ALA A 85 0.77 -15.19 -37.50
N LEU A 86 1.24 -14.01 -37.92
CA LEU A 86 0.52 -12.75 -37.82
C LEU A 86 -0.80 -12.77 -38.61
N ASN A 87 -0.78 -13.25 -39.86
CA ASN A 87 -2.02 -13.38 -40.64
C ASN A 87 -3.01 -14.37 -40.00
N ARG A 88 -2.51 -15.47 -39.43
CA ARG A 88 -3.33 -16.42 -38.66
C ARG A 88 -3.88 -15.80 -37.37
N PHE A 89 -3.09 -14.99 -36.69
CA PHE A 89 -3.48 -14.27 -35.49
C PHE A 89 -4.61 -13.28 -35.78
N MET A 90 -4.47 -12.51 -36.87
CA MET A 90 -5.45 -11.50 -37.29
C MET A 90 -6.77 -12.08 -37.83
N SER A 91 -6.75 -13.32 -38.30
CA SER A 91 -7.93 -13.98 -38.88
C SER A 91 -8.73 -14.82 -37.88
N LYS A 92 -8.20 -15.05 -36.68
CA LYS A 92 -8.87 -15.84 -35.64
C LYS A 92 -9.79 -14.97 -34.79
N ASP A 93 -10.86 -15.60 -34.29
CA ASP A 93 -11.70 -14.99 -33.26
C ASP A 93 -10.88 -14.75 -31.98
N TYR A 94 -11.17 -13.65 -31.29
CA TYR A 94 -10.44 -13.22 -30.12
C TYR A 94 -10.49 -14.24 -28.97
N ASN A 95 -11.64 -14.87 -28.73
CA ASN A 95 -11.80 -15.86 -27.67
C ASN A 95 -11.12 -17.19 -28.03
N GLU A 96 -11.15 -17.57 -29.30
CA GLU A 96 -10.39 -18.73 -29.80
C GLU A 96 -8.88 -18.52 -29.64
N LEU A 97 -8.40 -17.32 -29.98
CA LEU A 97 -7.01 -16.93 -29.85
C LEU A 97 -6.52 -16.93 -28.39
N LYS A 98 -7.31 -16.36 -27.47
CA LYS A 98 -7.04 -16.43 -26.02
C LYS A 98 -6.91 -17.87 -25.54
N LYS A 99 -7.80 -18.75 -26.00
CA LYS A 99 -7.81 -20.16 -25.62
C LYS A 99 -6.59 -20.90 -26.15
N GLU A 100 -6.21 -20.66 -27.40
CA GLU A 100 -5.06 -21.30 -28.05
C GLU A 100 -3.74 -20.89 -27.40
N LEU A 101 -3.56 -19.59 -27.13
CA LEU A 101 -2.37 -19.07 -26.45
C LEU A 101 -2.40 -19.34 -24.93
N GLY A 102 -3.51 -19.84 -24.39
CA GLY A 102 -3.69 -20.06 -22.96
C GLY A 102 -3.57 -18.77 -22.15
N ILE A 103 -4.10 -17.68 -22.69
CA ILE A 103 -4.11 -16.34 -22.11
C ILE A 103 -5.46 -16.11 -21.45
N THR A 104 -5.44 -15.75 -20.18
CA THR A 104 -6.67 -15.55 -19.41
C THR A 104 -7.12 -14.09 -19.40
N LYS A 105 -6.17 -13.16 -19.56
CA LYS A 105 -6.44 -11.72 -19.52
C LYS A 105 -6.73 -11.16 -20.89
N ASP A 106 -7.32 -9.97 -20.90
CA ASP A 106 -7.42 -9.21 -22.13
C ASP A 106 -6.07 -8.60 -22.50
N PHE A 107 -5.82 -8.51 -23.80
CA PHE A 107 -4.59 -7.96 -24.34
C PHE A 107 -4.90 -7.06 -25.52
N ILE A 108 -3.92 -6.31 -25.99
CA ILE A 108 -3.93 -5.64 -27.29
C ILE A 108 -2.50 -5.76 -27.82
N VAL A 109 -2.34 -6.12 -29.08
CA VAL A 109 -1.05 -6.17 -29.77
C VAL A 109 -1.01 -5.04 -30.78
N HIS A 110 -0.01 -4.18 -30.72
CA HIS A 110 0.28 -3.19 -31.74
C HIS A 110 1.76 -3.28 -32.11
N PHE A 111 2.10 -2.78 -33.28
CA PHE A 111 3.47 -2.72 -33.78
C PHE A 111 3.94 -1.28 -33.76
N GLU A 112 5.21 -1.04 -33.46
CA GLU A 112 5.81 0.29 -33.43
C GLU A 112 7.05 0.31 -34.34
N ASP A 113 7.34 1.48 -34.92
CA ASP A 113 8.58 1.72 -35.66
C ASP A 113 9.74 2.06 -34.70
N GLU A 114 10.93 2.31 -35.25
CA GLU A 114 12.13 2.67 -34.47
C GLU A 114 11.97 3.98 -33.66
N ASN A 115 10.94 4.77 -33.95
CA ASN A 115 10.64 6.04 -33.28
C ASN A 115 9.43 5.92 -32.33
N GLU A 116 9.02 4.70 -31.97
CA GLU A 116 7.86 4.42 -31.11
C GLU A 116 6.52 4.88 -31.72
N ASN A 117 6.44 5.05 -33.06
CA ASN A 117 5.19 5.36 -33.72
C ASN A 117 4.43 4.07 -34.06
N PRO A 118 3.11 4.01 -33.82
CA PRO A 118 2.32 2.82 -34.14
C PRO A 118 2.23 2.62 -35.66
N ILE A 119 2.50 1.38 -36.10
CA ILE A 119 2.44 0.94 -37.49
C ILE A 119 1.05 0.41 -37.78
N GLU A 120 0.45 0.90 -38.87
CA GLU A 120 -0.82 0.39 -39.37
C GLU A 120 -0.60 -0.90 -40.17
N ILE A 121 -1.33 -1.96 -39.80
CA ILE A 121 -1.32 -3.24 -40.50
C ILE A 121 -2.76 -3.58 -40.90
N ASN A 122 -3.02 -3.73 -42.20
CA ASN A 122 -4.34 -4.02 -42.78
C ASN A 122 -5.47 -3.07 -42.31
N GLY A 123 -5.19 -1.77 -42.17
CA GLY A 123 -6.19 -0.78 -41.76
C GLY A 123 -6.39 -0.67 -40.24
N MET A 124 -5.57 -1.35 -39.44
CA MET A 124 -5.69 -1.38 -37.98
C MET A 124 -4.34 -1.08 -37.31
N TYR A 125 -4.38 -0.32 -36.21
CA TYR A 125 -3.21 -0.04 -35.36
C TYR A 125 -3.02 -1.04 -34.22
N GLY A 126 -3.99 -1.94 -34.01
CA GLY A 126 -3.92 -2.92 -32.93
C GLY A 126 -4.84 -4.11 -33.15
N PHE A 127 -4.48 -5.23 -32.53
CA PHE A 127 -5.11 -6.55 -32.67
C PHE A 127 -5.41 -7.16 -31.31
N GLY A 128 -6.29 -8.16 -31.31
CA GLY A 128 -6.56 -8.94 -30.11
C GLY A 128 -7.40 -8.21 -29.08
N TYR A 129 -8.42 -7.47 -29.49
CA TYR A 129 -9.49 -7.00 -28.60
C TYR A 129 -10.83 -7.47 -29.15
N GLU A 130 -11.81 -7.65 -28.26
CA GLU A 130 -13.18 -7.94 -28.67
C GLU A 130 -13.74 -6.71 -29.40
N GLN A 131 -13.93 -6.81 -30.71
CA GLN A 131 -14.68 -5.78 -31.44
C GLN A 131 -16.12 -5.83 -30.94
N LEU A 132 -16.54 -4.76 -30.25
CA LEU A 132 -17.93 -4.54 -29.90
C LEU A 132 -18.72 -4.42 -31.22
N THR A 133 -19.31 -5.54 -31.65
CA THR A 133 -20.26 -5.57 -32.75
C THR A 133 -21.53 -4.88 -32.27
N ASN A 134 -21.75 -3.65 -32.75
CA ASN A 134 -23.02 -2.92 -32.60
C ASN A 134 -24.08 -3.46 -33.56
#